data_AF-A0A5N3PGU9-F1
#
_entry.id   AF-A0A5N3PGU9-F1
#
_cell.length_a   1.000
_cell.length_b   1.000
_cell.length_c   1.000
_cell.angle_alpha   90.00
_cell.angle_beta   90.00
_cell.angle_gamma   90.00
#
_symmetry.space_group_name_H-M   'P 1'
#
loop_
_entity.id
_entity.type
_entity.pdbx_description
1 polymer ?
#
loop_
_entity_poly.entity_id
_entity_poly.type
_entity_poly.pdbx_seq_one_letter_code
_entity_poly.pdbx_strand_id
1 'polypeptide(L)'
;MTIRAAKPAFCAAVIGLTVILSGCQTADIGPIDTTAQAMITTSAPASTIRNVLVYQAVNKNNLVVSDTPKILVVDMRSNDFLYSVVLKHRWDPTARARITYVFDETGGKTTVSAAATLVANRSGKPQQVTDFEGNPDVKAALQRLLEEAAAKAQ
;
A
#
# COMPACT_ATOMS: atom_id res chain seq x y z
N MET A 1 38.05 -44.93 45.15
CA MET A 1 37.87 -43.51 45.54
C MET A 1 38.97 -42.74 44.83
N THR A 2 38.75 -41.80 43.92
CA THR A 2 37.78 -40.69 43.94
C THR A 2 37.50 -40.25 42.49
N ILE A 3 36.25 -39.88 42.22
CA ILE A 3 35.72 -39.41 40.94
C ILE A 3 36.13 -37.95 40.70
N ARG A 4 36.52 -37.58 39.47
CA ARG A 4 36.35 -36.20 38.96
C ARG A 4 35.91 -36.23 37.50
N ALA A 5 34.68 -35.76 37.29
CA ALA A 5 34.13 -35.34 36.02
C ALA A 5 34.53 -33.88 35.73
N ALA A 6 34.74 -33.53 34.45
CA ALA A 6 34.04 -32.42 33.79
C ALA A 6 34.55 -32.18 32.34
N LYS A 7 33.59 -32.27 31.41
CA LYS A 7 33.44 -31.61 30.10
C LYS A 7 34.54 -31.74 29.03
N PRO A 8 34.19 -32.37 27.89
CA PRO A 8 34.60 -31.91 26.58
C PRO A 8 33.50 -31.06 25.93
N ALA A 9 33.91 -29.88 25.50
CA ALA A 9 33.16 -28.96 24.68
C ALA A 9 33.12 -29.45 23.22
N PHE A 10 32.02 -29.09 22.55
CA PHE A 10 32.00 -28.56 21.19
C PHE A 10 32.89 -29.29 20.16
N CYS A 11 32.36 -30.35 19.55
CA CYS A 11 32.70 -30.76 18.18
C CYS A 11 31.69 -31.79 17.70
N ALA A 12 30.94 -31.43 16.64
CA ALA A 12 30.03 -32.22 15.79
C ALA A 12 28.72 -31.42 15.63
N ALA A 13 28.17 -31.16 14.46
CA ALA A 13 28.36 -31.81 13.18
C ALA A 13 27.97 -30.84 12.05
N VAL A 14 28.71 -30.96 10.96
CA VAL A 14 28.34 -30.52 9.62
C VAL A 14 27.17 -31.38 9.14
N ILE A 15 25.95 -30.84 9.03
CA ILE A 15 24.86 -31.46 8.23
C ILE A 15 23.97 -30.35 7.67
N GLY A 16 23.84 -30.29 6.34
CA GLY A 16 22.62 -29.79 5.70
C GLY A 16 22.63 -28.35 5.17
N LEU A 17 23.55 -28.04 4.24
CA LEU A 17 23.49 -26.86 3.37
C LEU A 17 22.39 -27.01 2.30
N THR A 18 21.14 -27.16 2.71
CA THR A 18 19.97 -27.21 1.81
C THR A 18 18.71 -26.72 2.52
N VAL A 19 18.56 -25.39 2.61
CA VAL A 19 17.26 -24.70 2.68
C VAL A 19 17.42 -23.48 1.76
N ILE A 20 17.18 -23.64 0.45
CA ILE A 20 15.92 -23.22 -0.18
C ILE A 20 15.65 -21.76 0.23
N LEU A 21 16.13 -20.78 -0.52
CA LEU A 21 15.36 -20.15 -1.61
C LEU A 21 13.86 -19.92 -1.29
N SER A 22 13.53 -19.56 -0.05
CA SER A 22 12.18 -19.18 0.35
C SER A 22 12.26 -17.88 1.13
N GLY A 23 11.88 -16.80 0.46
CA GLY A 23 11.83 -15.48 1.07
C GLY A 23 12.13 -14.33 0.12
N CYS A 24 11.70 -14.42 -1.15
CA CYS A 24 11.24 -13.20 -1.79
C CYS A 24 9.98 -12.80 -1.02
N GLN A 25 10.17 -12.15 0.15
CA GLN A 25 9.09 -11.53 0.88
C GLN A 25 8.59 -10.44 -0.06
N THR A 26 7.58 -10.79 -0.86
CA THR A 26 6.61 -9.84 -1.38
C THR A 26 6.35 -8.88 -0.24
N ALA A 27 6.83 -7.65 -0.38
CA ALA A 27 6.68 -6.63 0.65
C ALA A 27 5.24 -6.68 1.14
N ASP A 28 5.06 -7.00 2.42
CA ASP A 28 3.75 -7.09 3.05
C ASP A 28 3.03 -5.79 2.70
N ILE A 29 1.99 -5.91 1.87
CA ILE A 29 0.96 -4.90 1.79
C ILE A 29 0.21 -5.12 3.10
N GLY A 30 0.73 -4.52 4.18
CA GLY A 30 0.19 -4.68 5.52
C GLY A 30 -1.31 -4.41 5.53
N PRO A 31 -2.03 -4.97 6.52
CA PRO A 31 -3.48 -4.78 6.62
C PRO A 31 -3.78 -3.28 6.64
N ILE A 32 -4.50 -2.85 5.61
CA ILE A 32 -4.96 -1.47 5.41
C ILE A 32 -5.96 -1.18 6.54
N ASP A 33 -5.58 -0.37 7.54
CA ASP A 33 -6.46 -0.01 8.66
C ASP A 33 -7.53 0.98 8.16
N THR A 34 -8.74 0.45 7.93
CA THR A 34 -9.85 1.15 7.26
C THR A 34 -10.46 2.30 8.08
N THR A 35 -10.02 2.51 9.32
CA THR A 35 -10.67 3.44 10.26
C THR A 35 -10.33 4.91 10.02
N ALA A 36 -9.18 5.22 9.39
CA ALA A 36 -8.74 6.58 9.11
C ALA A 36 -8.94 7.03 7.63
N GLN A 37 -9.63 6.22 6.83
CA GLN A 37 -9.64 6.32 5.37
C GLN A 37 -10.78 7.19 4.85
N ALA A 38 -10.60 7.77 3.66
CA ALA A 38 -11.69 8.38 2.93
C ALA A 38 -12.61 7.28 2.40
N MET A 39 -13.93 7.49 2.42
CA MET A 39 -14.88 6.47 2.04
C MET A 39 -16.11 7.08 1.38
N ILE A 40 -16.59 6.42 0.34
CA ILE A 40 -17.87 6.72 -0.30
C ILE A 40 -18.69 5.45 -0.47
N THR A 41 -20.00 5.59 -0.53
CA THR A 41 -20.91 4.52 -0.94
C THR A 41 -21.78 5.04 -2.07
N THR A 42 -21.85 4.28 -3.17
CA THR A 42 -22.61 4.66 -4.37
C THR A 42 -23.36 3.45 -4.93
N SER A 43 -24.39 3.73 -5.73
CA SER A 43 -25.16 2.70 -6.45
C SER A 43 -24.48 2.25 -7.75
N ALA A 44 -23.40 2.92 -8.17
CA ALA A 44 -22.66 2.55 -9.36
C ALA A 44 -21.91 1.22 -9.16
N PRO A 45 -21.80 0.36 -10.19
CA PRO A 45 -21.01 -0.87 -10.12
C PRO A 45 -19.54 -0.60 -9.80
N ALA A 46 -18.87 -1.47 -9.03
CA ALA A 46 -17.47 -1.29 -8.67
C ALA A 46 -16.53 -1.25 -9.89
N SER A 47 -16.87 -2.01 -10.94
CA SER A 47 -16.14 -2.01 -12.21
C SER A 47 -16.13 -0.63 -12.88
N THR A 48 -17.25 0.10 -12.84
CA THR A 48 -17.39 1.44 -13.42
C THR A 48 -16.51 2.44 -12.68
N ILE A 49 -16.60 2.47 -11.35
CA ILE A 49 -15.82 3.41 -10.51
C ILE A 49 -14.32 3.13 -10.67
N ARG A 50 -13.93 1.85 -10.65
CA ARG A 50 -12.55 1.42 -10.90
C ARG A 50 -12.05 1.92 -12.24
N ASN A 51 -12.80 1.72 -13.32
CA ASN A 51 -12.39 2.17 -14.65
C ASN A 51 -12.18 3.69 -14.69
N VAL A 52 -13.04 4.46 -14.03
CA VAL A 52 -12.86 5.91 -13.87
C VAL A 52 -11.57 6.23 -13.11
N LEU A 53 -11.30 5.56 -12.00
CA LEU A 53 -10.09 5.77 -11.20
C LEU A 53 -8.81 5.39 -11.96
N VAL A 54 -8.82 4.27 -12.68
CA VAL A 54 -7.72 3.84 -13.56
C VAL A 54 -7.48 4.87 -14.66
N TYR A 55 -8.55 5.30 -15.33
CA TYR A 55 -8.46 6.31 -16.39
C TYR A 55 -7.89 7.65 -15.87
N GLN A 56 -8.33 8.10 -14.69
CA GLN A 56 -7.77 9.29 -14.05
C GLN A 56 -6.29 9.12 -13.70
N ALA A 57 -5.89 7.95 -13.18
CA ALA A 57 -4.50 7.66 -12.86
C ALA A 57 -3.62 7.70 -14.12
N VAL A 58 -4.04 7.04 -15.20
CA VAL A 58 -3.32 7.01 -16.47
C VAL A 58 -3.21 8.41 -17.08
N ASN A 59 -4.30 9.18 -17.10
CA ASN A 59 -4.28 10.56 -17.63
C ASN A 59 -3.34 11.49 -16.86
N LYS A 60 -3.13 11.24 -15.56
CA LYS A 60 -2.18 11.98 -14.72
C LYS A 60 -0.75 11.43 -14.81
N ASN A 61 -0.48 10.47 -15.69
CA ASN A 61 0.79 9.74 -15.78
C ASN A 61 1.21 9.07 -14.46
N ASN A 62 0.23 8.67 -13.65
CA ASN A 62 0.45 7.84 -12.46
C ASN A 62 0.57 6.36 -12.86
N LEU A 63 1.26 5.59 -12.04
CA LEU A 63 1.52 4.17 -12.31
C LEU A 63 0.50 3.30 -11.57
N VAL A 64 -0.27 2.49 -12.30
CA VAL A 64 -1.11 1.45 -11.69
C VAL A 64 -0.22 0.27 -11.33
N VAL A 65 -0.11 -0.02 -10.03
CA VAL A 65 0.76 -1.08 -9.49
C VAL A 65 0.00 -2.41 -9.38
N SER A 66 -1.29 -2.34 -9.03
CA SER A 66 -2.17 -3.50 -8.93
C SER A 66 -3.58 -3.11 -9.30
N ASP A 67 -4.24 -3.91 -10.13
CA ASP A 67 -5.66 -3.76 -10.45
C ASP A 67 -6.33 -5.14 -10.35
N THR A 68 -7.07 -5.34 -9.27
CA THR A 68 -7.78 -6.59 -8.96
C THR A 68 -9.21 -6.27 -8.56
N PRO A 69 -10.20 -7.15 -8.75
CA PRO A 69 -11.61 -6.85 -8.47
C PRO A 69 -11.93 -6.26 -7.09
N LYS A 70 -11.06 -6.39 -6.09
CA LYS A 70 -11.24 -5.78 -4.76
C LYS A 70 -10.30 -4.64 -4.45
N ILE A 71 -9.15 -4.54 -5.11
CA ILE A 71 -8.09 -3.61 -4.75
C ILE A 71 -7.51 -2.97 -6.01
N LEU A 72 -7.39 -1.64 -6.00
CA LEU A 72 -6.64 -0.87 -6.99
C LEU A 72 -5.52 -0.11 -6.26
N VAL A 73 -4.27 -0.29 -6.68
CA VAL A 73 -3.11 0.40 -6.12
C VAL A 73 -2.49 1.29 -7.18
N VAL A 74 -2.32 2.57 -6.87
CA VAL A 74 -1.77 3.57 -7.78
C VAL A 74 -0.58 4.28 -7.11
N ASP A 75 0.59 4.20 -7.73
CA ASP A 75 1.75 5.02 -7.41
C ASP A 75 1.63 6.37 -8.11
N MET A 76 1.52 7.43 -7.32
CA MET A 76 1.53 8.79 -7.81
C MET A 76 2.95 9.23 -8.15
N ARG A 77 3.07 9.93 -9.28
CA ARG A 77 4.34 10.55 -9.65
C ARG A 77 4.56 11.81 -8.83
N SER A 78 5.83 12.17 -8.61
CA SER A 78 6.25 13.30 -7.75
C SER A 78 5.70 14.67 -8.15
N ASN A 79 5.08 14.76 -9.33
CA ASN A 79 4.62 16.00 -9.94
C ASN A 79 3.09 16.18 -9.75
N ASP A 80 2.40 15.22 -9.13
CA ASP A 80 0.96 15.29 -8.89
C ASP A 80 0.67 16.21 -7.69
N PHE A 81 -0.38 17.02 -7.76
CA PHE A 81 -0.81 17.91 -6.69
C PHE A 81 -1.01 17.17 -5.36
N LEU A 82 -1.56 15.96 -5.39
CA LEU A 82 -1.70 15.14 -4.18
C LEU A 82 -0.36 14.73 -3.60
N TYR A 83 0.68 14.53 -4.42
CA TYR A 83 2.03 14.29 -3.94
C TYR A 83 2.55 15.50 -3.13
N SER A 84 2.25 16.73 -3.56
CA SER A 84 2.62 17.94 -2.81
C SER A 84 1.86 18.12 -1.49
N VAL A 85 0.59 17.69 -1.43
CA VAL A 85 -0.24 17.69 -0.21
C VAL A 85 0.24 16.61 0.77
N VAL A 86 0.61 15.46 0.24
CA VAL A 86 1.08 14.29 1.01
C VAL A 86 2.48 14.54 1.60
N LEU A 87 3.37 15.20 0.86
CA LEU A 87 4.78 15.40 1.26
C LEU A 87 5.12 16.78 1.81
N LYS A 88 4.12 17.60 2.18
CA LYS A 88 4.15 19.03 2.57
C LYS A 88 5.49 19.67 3.04
N HIS A 89 6.45 18.95 3.63
CA HIS A 89 7.75 19.47 4.06
C HIS A 89 9.02 18.62 3.82
N ARG A 90 9.01 17.46 3.15
CA ARG A 90 10.24 16.67 2.90
C ARG A 90 10.26 16.04 1.51
N TRP A 91 10.83 16.76 0.55
CA TRP A 91 11.15 16.21 -0.76
C TRP A 91 12.17 15.05 -0.60
N ASP A 92 11.75 13.83 -0.92
CA ASP A 92 12.63 12.67 -1.05
C ASP A 92 12.47 12.13 -2.48
N PRO A 93 13.51 12.23 -3.34
CA PRO A 93 13.42 11.78 -4.73
C PRO A 93 13.27 10.26 -4.88
N THR A 94 13.42 9.51 -3.79
CA THR A 94 13.24 8.05 -3.73
C THR A 94 11.86 7.64 -3.19
N ALA A 95 11.05 8.60 -2.74
CA ALA A 95 9.73 8.35 -2.18
C ALA A 95 8.62 8.53 -3.22
N ARG A 96 7.63 7.64 -3.19
CA ARG A 96 6.42 7.68 -4.02
C ARG A 96 5.20 7.72 -3.12
N ALA A 97 4.24 8.59 -3.41
CA ALA A 97 2.94 8.51 -2.75
C ALA A 97 2.14 7.39 -3.42
N ARG A 98 1.58 6.48 -2.64
CA ARG A 98 0.76 5.36 -3.11
C ARG A 98 -0.65 5.56 -2.58
N ILE A 99 -1.63 5.44 -3.46
CA ILE A 99 -3.04 5.37 -3.06
C ILE A 99 -3.50 3.94 -3.25
N THR A 100 -4.11 3.38 -2.22
CA THR A 100 -4.80 2.09 -2.29
C THR A 100 -6.29 2.32 -2.16
N TYR A 101 -7.05 1.84 -3.15
CA TYR A 101 -8.50 1.81 -3.15
C TYR A 101 -8.97 0.39 -2.88
N VAL A 102 -9.92 0.23 -1.97
CA VAL A 102 -10.59 -1.05 -1.70
C VAL A 102 -12.06 -0.92 -2.09
N PHE A 103 -12.56 -1.91 -2.81
CA PHE A 103 -13.93 -1.96 -3.30
C PHE A 103 -14.69 -3.09 -2.61
N ASP A 104 -15.78 -2.72 -1.94
CA ASP A 104 -16.70 -3.65 -1.28
C ASP A 104 -18.10 -3.46 -1.86
N GLU A 105 -18.64 -4.51 -2.47
CA GLU A 105 -20.02 -4.51 -2.96
C GLU A 105 -20.91 -5.22 -1.94
N THR A 106 -21.90 -4.51 -1.41
CA THR A 106 -22.86 -5.05 -0.43
C THR A 106 -24.26 -4.52 -0.71
N GLY A 107 -25.23 -5.43 -0.88
CA GLY A 107 -26.63 -5.06 -1.04
C GLY A 107 -26.93 -4.19 -2.27
N GLY A 108 -26.23 -4.42 -3.38
CA GLY A 108 -26.41 -3.64 -4.62
C GLY A 108 -25.81 -2.23 -4.58
N LYS A 109 -25.00 -1.93 -3.56
CA LYS A 109 -24.21 -0.70 -3.45
C LYS A 109 -22.74 -1.04 -3.41
N THR A 110 -21.92 -0.15 -3.96
CA THR A 110 -20.46 -0.21 -3.88
C THR A 110 -19.96 0.79 -2.86
N THR A 111 -19.24 0.31 -1.86
CA THR A 111 -18.43 1.12 -0.97
C THR A 111 -16.99 1.11 -1.48
N VAL A 112 -16.40 2.30 -1.60
CA VAL A 112 -14.99 2.46 -1.97
C VAL A 112 -14.29 3.19 -0.84
N SER A 113 -13.26 2.57 -0.27
CA SER A 113 -12.35 3.24 0.66
C SER A 113 -11.03 3.55 -0.04
N ALA A 114 -10.39 4.65 0.38
CA ALA A 114 -9.09 5.07 -0.12
C ALA A 114 -8.13 5.41 1.01
N ALA A 115 -6.92 4.86 0.93
CA ALA A 115 -5.81 5.12 1.83
C ALA A 115 -4.63 5.67 1.04
N ALA A 116 -3.90 6.63 1.61
CA ALA A 116 -2.63 7.10 1.05
C ALA A 116 -1.47 6.69 1.96
N THR A 117 -0.39 6.22 1.34
CA THR A 117 0.85 5.83 2.01
C THR A 117 2.05 6.40 1.26
N LEU A 118 3.15 6.63 1.97
CA LEU A 118 4.43 7.01 1.37
C LEU A 118 5.29 5.77 1.29
N VAL A 119 5.76 5.43 0.09
CA VAL A 119 6.66 4.32 -0.14
C VAL A 119 8.02 4.87 -0.52
N ALA A 120 8.99 4.79 0.40
CA ALA A 120 10.38 5.19 0.15
C ALA A 120 11.25 3.96 -0.12
N ASN A 121 11.93 3.95 -1.26
CA ASN A 121 12.86 2.87 -1.62
C ASN A 121 14.30 3.41 -1.66
N ARG A 122 15.02 3.30 -0.54
CA ARG A 122 16.45 3.61 -0.48
C ARG A 122 17.25 2.40 -0.92
N SER A 123 18.12 2.58 -1.91
CA SER A 123 18.99 1.52 -2.43
C SER A 123 19.66 0.73 -1.31
N GLY A 124 19.43 -0.59 -1.28
CA GLY A 124 20.02 -1.50 -0.29
C GLY A 124 19.26 -1.61 1.03
N LYS A 125 18.08 -0.99 1.18
CA LYS A 125 17.22 -1.15 2.36
C LYS A 125 15.83 -1.67 1.99
N PRO A 126 15.12 -2.35 2.92
CA PRO A 126 13.70 -2.69 2.74
C PRO A 126 12.87 -1.43 2.43
N GLN A 127 11.80 -1.59 1.65
CA GLN A 127 10.87 -0.49 1.39
C GLN A 127 10.30 0.02 2.72
N GLN A 128 10.40 1.33 2.94
CA GLN A 128 9.76 1.97 4.08
C GLN A 128 8.39 2.47 3.64
N VAL A 129 7.33 1.92 4.23
CA VAL A 129 5.96 2.39 4.05
C VAL A 129 5.60 3.26 5.26
N THR A 130 5.08 4.46 5.00
CA THR A 130 4.60 5.38 6.04
C THR A 130 3.18 5.76 5.72
N ASP A 131 2.25 5.40 6.59
CA ASP A 131 0.84 5.69 6.37
C ASP A 131 0.52 7.14 6.73
N PHE A 132 -0.39 7.77 5.98
CA PHE A 132 -0.88 9.12 6.26
C PHE A 132 -2.14 9.14 7.12
N GLU A 133 -2.39 8.06 7.87
CA GLU A 133 -3.54 7.92 8.73
C GLU A 133 -3.61 9.08 9.74
N GLY A 134 -4.77 9.74 9.77
CA GLY A 134 -5.02 10.88 10.65
C GLY A 134 -4.62 12.25 10.09
N ASN A 135 -4.04 12.35 8.88
CA ASN A 135 -3.84 13.66 8.24
C ASN A 135 -5.16 14.16 7.60
N PRO A 136 -5.78 15.23 8.13
CA PRO A 136 -7.09 15.69 7.67
C PRO A 136 -7.06 16.23 6.22
N ASP A 137 -5.93 16.81 5.79
CA ASP A 137 -5.80 17.33 4.43
C ASP A 137 -5.73 16.21 3.40
N VAL A 138 -4.97 15.16 3.72
CA VAL A 138 -4.88 13.96 2.87
C VAL A 138 -6.23 13.26 2.80
N LYS A 139 -6.92 13.11 3.95
CA LYS A 139 -8.28 12.56 3.98
C LYS A 139 -9.24 13.38 3.13
N ALA A 140 -9.23 14.71 3.24
CA ALA A 140 -10.09 15.58 2.45
C ALA A 140 -9.78 15.51 0.94
N ALA A 141 -8.51 15.40 0.55
CA ALA A 141 -8.11 15.24 -0.83
C ALA A 141 -8.56 13.89 -1.41
N LEU A 142 -8.40 12.81 -0.66
CA LEU A 142 -8.88 11.47 -1.05
C LEU A 142 -10.41 11.44 -1.14
N GLN A 143 -11.11 12.08 -0.20
CA GLN A 143 -12.57 12.17 -0.21
C GLN A 143 -13.08 12.87 -1.48
N ARG A 144 -12.47 14.00 -1.87
CA ARG A 144 -12.81 14.71 -3.12
C ARG A 144 -12.55 13.87 -4.37
N LEU A 145 -11.45 13.12 -4.41
CA LEU A 145 -11.15 12.21 -5.53
C LEU A 145 -12.23 11.13 -5.67
N LEU A 146 -12.65 10.54 -4.55
CA LEU A 146 -13.69 9.52 -4.55
C LEU A 146 -15.03 10.10 -5.01
N GLU A 147 -15.41 11.27 -4.51
CA GLU A 147 -16.63 11.96 -4.91
C GLU A 147 -16.64 12.31 -6.41
N GLU A 148 -15.53 12.81 -6.94
CA GLU A 148 -15.39 13.09 -8.37
C GLU A 148 -15.47 11.80 -9.22
N ALA A 149 -14.85 10.72 -8.76
CA ALA A 149 -14.93 9.43 -9.43
C ALA A 149 -16.35 8.86 -9.41
N ALA A 150 -17.07 8.99 -8.29
CA ALA A 150 -18.46 8.58 -8.19
C ALA A 150 -19.38 9.41 -9.09
N ALA A 151 -19.18 10.73 -9.16
CA ALA A 151 -19.96 11.61 -10.02
C ALA A 151 -19.78 11.28 -11.51
N LYS A 152 -18.57 10.87 -11.93
CA LYS A 152 -18.30 10.44 -13.31
C LYS A 152 -18.75 9.01 -13.62
N ALA A 153 -19.11 8.23 -12.60
CA ALA A 153 -19.57 6.86 -12.73
C ALA A 153 -21.10 6.72 -12.77
N GLN A 154 -21.82 7.83 -12.61
CA GLN A 154 -23.28 7.95 -12.81
C GLN A 154 -23.58 8.24 -14.28
#